data_AF-A0A9E5LCA8-F1
#
_entry.id   AF-A0A9E5LCA8-F1
#
_cell.length_a   1.000
_cell.length_b   1.000
_cell.length_c   1.000
_cell.angle_alpha   90.00
_cell.angle_beta   90.00
_cell.angle_gamma   90.00
#
_symmetry.space_group_name_H-M   'P 1'
#
loop_
_entity.id
_entity.type
_entity.pdbx_description
1 polymer ?
#
loop_
_entity_poly.entity_id
_entity_poly.type
_entity_poly.pdbx_seq_one_letter_code
_entity_poly.pdbx_strand_id
1 'polypeptide(L)'
;SCWIETWEEAFVPLQPTYVIPGHGHPTNLAQVHRYTYEYLVDLREKVGAHLDDGGDLAGAYYVDQERWKVLDTFEELATKNAGRVYAEMEFE
;
A
#
# COMPACT_ATOMS: atom_id res chain seq x y z
N SER A 1 -0.57 9.09 6.02
CA SER A 1 -0.67 8.97 4.54
C SER A 1 -2.02 9.39 3.98
N CYS A 2 -1.99 10.37 3.06
CA CYS A 2 -3.14 10.92 2.34
C CYS A 2 -3.97 9.86 1.56
N TRP A 3 -3.33 8.78 1.10
CA TRP A 3 -4.04 7.71 0.37
C TRP A 3 -5.03 6.93 1.25
N ILE A 4 -4.62 6.60 2.49
CA ILE A 4 -5.44 5.85 3.45
C ILE A 4 -6.61 6.72 3.92
N GLU A 5 -6.34 7.98 4.27
CA GLU A 5 -7.37 8.96 4.66
C GLU A 5 -8.40 9.16 3.53
N THR A 6 -7.95 9.40 2.30
CA THR A 6 -8.85 9.52 1.14
C THR A 6 -9.68 8.26 0.92
N TRP A 7 -9.09 7.08 1.15
CA TRP A 7 -9.81 5.83 1.03
C TRP A 7 -10.96 5.72 2.03
N GLU A 8 -10.69 6.00 3.30
CA GLU A 8 -11.63 5.88 4.40
C GLU A 8 -12.70 6.97 4.40
N GLU A 9 -12.30 8.22 4.17
CA GLU A 9 -13.18 9.38 4.36
C GLU A 9 -13.95 9.78 3.10
N ALA A 10 -13.38 9.51 1.92
CA ALA A 10 -13.97 9.94 0.65
C ALA A 10 -14.41 8.77 -0.23
N PHE A 11 -13.57 7.74 -0.41
CA PHE A 11 -13.85 6.69 -1.39
C PHE A 11 -14.86 5.64 -0.91
N VAL A 12 -14.63 5.03 0.26
CA VAL A 12 -15.54 4.00 0.82
C VAL A 12 -16.97 4.53 1.02
N PRO A 13 -17.20 5.76 1.50
CA PRO A 13 -18.55 6.30 1.69
C PRO A 13 -19.38 6.45 0.42
N LEU A 14 -18.75 6.49 -0.77
CA LEU A 14 -19.48 6.51 -2.05
C LEU A 14 -20.29 5.23 -2.29
N GLN A 15 -19.96 4.14 -1.60
CA GLN A 15 -20.62 2.83 -1.71
C GLN A 15 -20.87 2.39 -3.17
N PRO A 16 -19.83 2.37 -4.03
CA PRO A 16 -20.00 2.07 -5.44
C PRO A 16 -20.40 0.61 -5.66
N THR A 17 -21.41 0.38 -6.51
CA THR A 17 -21.76 -0.96 -6.99
C THR A 17 -20.64 -1.54 -7.87
N TYR A 18 -20.02 -0.69 -8.69
CA TYR A 18 -18.91 -1.05 -9.58
C TYR A 18 -17.79 -0.03 -9.47
N VAL A 19 -16.55 -0.50 -9.55
CA VAL A 19 -15.35 0.33 -9.63
C VAL A 19 -14.73 0.14 -11.01
N ILE A 20 -14.61 1.22 -11.76
CA ILE A 20 -13.95 1.24 -13.07
C ILE A 20 -12.55 1.82 -12.87
N PRO A 21 -11.49 1.00 -12.82
CA PRO A 21 -10.14 1.50 -12.59
C PRO A 21 -9.60 2.23 -13.83
N GLY A 22 -8.56 3.04 -13.64
CA GLY A 22 -7.85 3.68 -14.78
C GLY A 22 -7.21 2.67 -15.74
N HIS A 23 -6.79 1.50 -15.22
CA HIS A 23 -6.29 0.36 -15.98
C HIS A 23 -6.88 -0.95 -15.45
N GLY A 24 -7.11 -1.92 -16.35
CA GLY A 24 -7.68 -3.22 -16.02
C GLY A 24 -9.17 -3.31 -16.33
N HIS A 25 -9.81 -4.36 -15.82
CA HIS A 25 -11.23 -4.62 -16.06
C HIS A 25 -12.10 -4.01 -14.94
N PRO A 26 -13.38 -3.67 -15.23
CA PRO A 26 -14.35 -3.33 -14.19
C PRO A 26 -14.35 -4.33 -13.04
N THR A 27 -14.45 -3.82 -11.81
CA THR A 27 -14.37 -4.62 -10.59
C THR A 27 -15.31 -4.09 -9.50
N ASN A 28 -15.13 -4.53 -8.26
CA ASN A 28 -15.95 -4.15 -7.10
C ASN A 28 -15.09 -3.61 -5.95
N LEU A 29 -15.76 -3.00 -4.96
CA LEU A 29 -15.10 -2.38 -3.81
C LEU A 29 -14.26 -3.39 -3.01
N ALA A 30 -14.72 -4.63 -2.84
CA ALA A 30 -13.99 -5.66 -2.09
C ALA A 30 -12.64 -6.01 -2.72
N GLN A 31 -12.59 -6.09 -4.05
CA GLN A 31 -11.35 -6.36 -4.79
C GLN A 31 -10.35 -5.23 -4.59
N VAL A 32 -10.76 -3.97 -4.80
CA VAL A 32 -9.85 -2.83 -4.67
C VAL A 32 -9.46 -2.57 -3.21
N HIS A 33 -10.33 -2.86 -2.24
CA HIS A 33 -9.99 -2.83 -0.82
C HIS A 33 -8.81 -3.77 -0.53
N ARG A 34 -8.91 -5.03 -0.97
CA ARG A 34 -7.88 -6.03 -0.75
C ARG A 34 -6.54 -5.67 -1.39
N TYR A 35 -6.55 -5.21 -2.64
CA TYR A 35 -5.30 -5.05 -3.41
C TYR A 35 -4.74 -3.63 -3.41
N THR A 36 -5.45 -2.65 -2.85
CA THR A 36 -4.97 -1.28 -2.71
C THR A 36 -4.88 -0.88 -1.25
N TYR A 37 -6.00 -0.84 -0.53
CA TYR A 37 -6.01 -0.37 0.86
C TYR A 37 -5.22 -1.29 1.79
N GLU A 38 -5.51 -2.59 1.77
CA GLU A 38 -4.81 -3.55 2.64
C GLU A 38 -3.31 -3.64 2.32
N TYR A 39 -2.92 -3.46 1.05
CA TYR A 39 -1.51 -3.39 0.67
C TYR A 39 -0.81 -2.17 1.30
N LEU A 40 -1.44 -1.00 1.21
CA LEU A 40 -0.87 0.23 1.77
C LEU A 40 -0.76 0.17 3.30
N VAL A 41 -1.79 -0.36 3.97
CA VAL A 41 -1.78 -0.53 5.43
C VAL A 41 -0.70 -1.52 5.85
N ASP A 42 -0.65 -2.70 5.24
CA ASP A 42 0.35 -3.73 5.55
C ASP A 42 1.78 -3.22 5.30
N LEU A 43 2.04 -2.56 4.17
CA LEU A 43 3.37 -2.01 3.89
C LEU A 43 3.78 -0.95 4.93
N ARG A 44 2.87 -0.07 5.33
CA ARG A 44 3.14 0.92 6.38
C ARG A 44 3.37 0.29 7.74
N GLU A 45 2.64 -0.76 8.09
CA GLU A 45 2.88 -1.52 9.32
C GLU A 45 4.29 -2.12 9.34
N LYS A 46 4.72 -2.75 8.23
CA LYS A 46 6.06 -3.34 8.10
C LYS A 46 7.16 -2.29 8.16
N VAL A 47 6.98 -1.15 7.50
CA VAL A 47 7.93 -0.04 7.56
C VAL A 47 7.96 0.62 8.94
N GLY A 48 6.81 0.77 9.60
CA GLY A 48 6.72 1.28 10.97
C GLY A 48 7.50 0.41 11.95
N ALA A 49 7.32 -0.92 11.90
CA ALA A 49 8.10 -1.84 12.72
C ALA A 49 9.62 -1.73 12.45
N HIS A 50 10.01 -1.58 11.18
CA HIS A 50 11.41 -1.38 10.81
C HIS A 50 11.99 -0.07 11.36
N LEU A 51 11.22 1.02 11.36
CA LEU A 51 11.60 2.31 11.96
C LEU A 51 11.73 2.21 13.48
N ASP A 52 10.78 1.56 14.15
CA ASP A 52 10.78 1.35 15.61
C ASP A 52 12.01 0.55 16.06
N ASP A 53 12.47 -0.39 15.24
CA ASP A 53 13.70 -1.16 15.44
C ASP A 53 14.99 -0.37 15.11
N GLY A 54 14.87 0.91 14.76
CA GLY A 54 15.99 1.79 14.41
C GLY A 54 16.61 1.51 13.03
N GLY A 55 15.83 0.88 12.14
CA GLY A 55 16.25 0.55 10.79
C GLY A 55 16.36 1.77 9.88
N ASP A 56 17.22 1.67 8.87
CA ASP A 56 17.46 2.75 7.89
C ASP A 56 16.74 2.50 6.55
N LEU A 57 16.85 3.46 5.63
CA LEU A 57 16.29 3.34 4.28
C LEU A 57 16.78 2.09 3.52
N ALA A 58 18.04 1.69 3.72
CA ALA A 58 18.60 0.54 3.01
C ALA A 58 17.92 -0.77 3.45
N GLY A 59 17.62 -0.92 4.74
CA GLY A 59 16.84 -2.03 5.26
C GLY A 59 15.37 -1.98 4.83
N ALA A 60 14.78 -0.79 4.74
CA ALA A 60 13.37 -0.62 4.39
C ALA A 60 13.02 -1.22 3.01
N TYR A 61 13.96 -1.22 2.06
CA TYR A 61 13.81 -1.82 0.73
C TYR A 61 13.47 -3.32 0.74
N TYR A 62 13.72 -4.01 1.85
CA TYR A 62 13.61 -5.46 1.98
C TYR A 62 12.64 -5.91 3.06
N VAL A 63 11.78 -5.00 3.56
CA VAL A 63 10.69 -5.40 4.46
C VAL A 63 9.81 -6.46 3.79
N ASP A 64 9.31 -7.38 4.60
CA ASP A 64 8.50 -8.51 4.14
C ASP A 64 7.22 -8.03 3.42
N GLN A 65 7.10 -8.40 2.16
CA GLN A 65 5.92 -8.18 1.32
C GLN A 65 5.46 -9.49 0.65
N GLU A 66 5.81 -10.67 1.19
CA GLU A 66 5.58 -11.97 0.54
C GLU A 66 4.11 -12.20 0.14
N ARG A 67 3.17 -11.70 0.96
CA ARG A 67 1.72 -11.73 0.70
C ARG A 67 1.33 -11.15 -0.65
N TRP A 68 2.12 -10.22 -1.17
CA TRP A 68 1.82 -9.43 -2.37
C TRP A 68 2.59 -9.87 -3.61
N LYS A 69 3.43 -10.91 -3.52
CA LYS A 69 4.21 -11.50 -4.63
C LYS A 69 3.36 -11.93 -5.84
N VAL A 70 2.06 -12.11 -5.65
CA VAL A 70 1.11 -12.49 -6.70
C VAL A 70 0.67 -11.33 -7.60
N LEU A 71 1.03 -10.09 -7.25
CA LEU A 71 0.70 -8.90 -8.04
C LEU A 71 1.61 -8.82 -9.26
N ASP A 72 1.01 -8.44 -10.40
CA ASP A 72 1.65 -8.46 -11.72
C ASP A 72 2.96 -7.66 -11.78
N THR A 73 3.02 -6.53 -11.08
CA THR A 73 4.17 -5.62 -11.07
C THR A 73 4.94 -5.63 -9.74
N PHE A 74 4.82 -6.72 -8.97
CA PHE A 74 5.42 -6.83 -7.64
C PHE A 74 6.94 -6.60 -7.68
N GLU A 75 7.65 -7.33 -8.55
CA GLU A 75 9.11 -7.29 -8.63
C GLU A 75 9.64 -5.90 -9.03
N GLU A 76 8.89 -5.13 -9.84
CA GLU A 76 9.31 -3.79 -10.26
C GLU A 76 9.01 -2.69 -9.23
N LEU A 77 8.01 -2.90 -8.36
CA LEU A 77 7.42 -1.85 -7.53
C LEU A 77 7.60 -2.05 -6.02
N ALA A 78 7.61 -3.29 -5.51
CA ALA A 78 7.61 -3.57 -4.07
C ALA A 78 8.73 -2.84 -3.32
N THR A 79 9.96 -2.92 -3.82
CA THR A 79 11.12 -2.23 -3.23
C THR A 79 10.99 -0.71 -3.30
N LYS A 80 10.52 -0.17 -4.43
CA LYS A 80 10.37 1.29 -4.62
C LYS A 80 9.29 1.86 -3.70
N ASN A 81 8.17 1.15 -3.57
CA ASN A 81 7.08 1.52 -2.69
C ASN A 81 7.54 1.54 -1.24
N ALA A 82 8.24 0.50 -0.78
CA ALA A 82 8.76 0.43 0.59
C ALA A 82 9.67 1.61 0.94
N GLY A 83 10.62 1.96 0.05
CA GLY A 83 11.49 3.12 0.28
C GLY A 83 10.75 4.46 0.28
N ARG A 84 9.70 4.60 -0.55
CA ARG A 84 8.88 5.82 -0.58
C ARG A 84 8.03 5.95 0.68
N VAL A 85 7.47 4.85 1.16
CA VAL A 85 6.72 4.80 2.42
C VAL A 85 7.64 5.10 3.60
N TYR A 86 8.85 4.54 3.65
CA TYR A 86 9.86 4.88 4.66
C TYR A 86 10.14 6.38 4.68
N ALA A 87 10.43 6.98 3.52
CA ALA A 87 10.75 8.40 3.43
C ALA A 87 9.57 9.31 3.83
N GLU A 88 8.33 8.88 3.61
CA GLU A 88 7.13 9.57 4.09
C GLU A 88 7.02 9.46 5.62
N MET A 89 7.20 8.25 6.17
CA MET A 89 7.02 7.95 7.59
C MET A 89 8.15 8.44 8.49
N GLU A 90 9.37 8.58 7.98
CA GLU A 90 10.53 9.06 8.76
C GLU A 90 10.31 10.49 9.33
N PHE A 91 9.38 11.25 8.74
CA PHE A 91 9.07 12.63 9.12
C PHE A 91 7.59 12.87 9.45
N GLU A 92 6.77 11.82 9.55
CA GLU A 92 5.38 11.90 10.04
C GLU A 92 5.35 11.97 11.58
#